data_AF-A0A7K1SAJ8-F1
#
_entry.id   AF-A0A7K1SAJ8-F1
#
_cell.length_a   1.000
_cell.length_b   1.000
_cell.length_c   1.000
_cell.angle_alpha   90.00
_cell.angle_beta   90.00
_cell.angle_gamma   90.00
#
_symmetry.space_group_name_H-M   'P 1'
#
loop_
_entity.id
_entity.type
_entity.pdbx_description
1 polymer ?
#
loop_
_entity_poly.entity_id
_entity_poly.type
_entity_poly.pdbx_seq_one_letter_code
_entity_poly.pdbx_strand_id
1 'polypeptide(L)'
;MEPSAIIYSYRNSLPSEALHDLKQYFAFKLKKLSEDIIADENLGFRNSVTEALLNDFSLADIKLVRELFHAELDCERTIWRHDNLYQLSFYLYSLGQMEDAFLLYEAKYGLGHMDASTMQDRYSITVGHEPNEVIKYVKSRFQDAPDLKNDYPQLVDELQSIIDDPDYESIADYSKFIRGYFLGHSNIAGSGTLH
;
A
#
# COMPACT_ATOMS: atom_id res chain seq x y z
N MET A 1 17.76 -9.46 -12.86
CA MET A 1 18.37 -8.33 -12.12
C MET A 1 18.06 -8.55 -10.65
N GLU A 2 19.03 -8.43 -9.76
CA GLU A 2 18.85 -8.74 -8.33
C GLU A 2 18.00 -7.68 -7.61
N PRO A 3 16.99 -8.04 -6.80
CA PRO A 3 16.12 -7.10 -6.09
C PRO A 3 16.86 -6.03 -5.27
N SER A 4 17.95 -6.43 -4.60
CA SER A 4 18.77 -5.52 -3.79
C SER A 4 19.44 -4.41 -4.62
N ALA A 5 19.88 -4.72 -5.84
CA ALA A 5 20.48 -3.74 -6.74
C ALA A 5 19.44 -2.71 -7.22
N ILE A 6 18.19 -3.11 -7.36
CA ILE A 6 17.07 -2.26 -7.78
C ILE A 6 16.67 -1.32 -6.65
N ILE A 7 16.48 -1.85 -5.44
CA ILE A 7 16.19 -1.05 -4.24
C ILE A 7 17.32 -0.04 -4.02
N TYR A 8 18.58 -0.50 -4.07
CA TYR A 8 19.74 0.39 -3.99
C TYR A 8 19.72 1.47 -5.07
N SER A 9 19.40 1.10 -6.31
CA SER A 9 19.30 2.06 -7.41
C SER A 9 18.23 3.11 -7.11
N TYR A 10 17.02 2.71 -6.71
CA TYR A 10 15.93 3.63 -6.36
C TYR A 10 16.30 4.60 -5.24
N ARG A 11 16.96 4.12 -4.17
CA ARG A 11 17.38 4.96 -3.04
C ARG A 11 18.43 6.00 -3.41
N ASN A 12 19.34 5.65 -4.32
CA ASN A 12 20.52 6.46 -4.63
C ASN A 12 20.38 7.27 -5.94
N SER A 13 19.28 7.12 -6.67
CA SER A 13 19.12 7.82 -7.95
C SER A 13 18.47 9.20 -7.77
N LEU A 14 19.19 10.23 -8.21
CA LEU A 14 18.59 11.44 -8.81
C LEU A 14 17.99 11.04 -10.18
N PRO A 15 16.95 11.73 -10.71
CA PRO A 15 16.10 11.18 -11.75
C PRO A 15 16.92 10.92 -13.02
N SER A 16 17.19 9.65 -13.30
CA SER A 16 17.96 9.22 -14.46
C SER A 16 17.21 8.14 -15.23
N GLU A 17 17.55 8.01 -16.51
CA GLU A 17 17.01 7.03 -17.46
C GLU A 17 17.00 5.59 -16.89
N ALA A 18 17.91 5.25 -15.97
CA ALA A 18 17.93 3.95 -15.30
C ALA A 18 16.63 3.65 -14.51
N LEU A 19 15.98 4.68 -13.95
CA LEU A 19 14.71 4.55 -13.24
C LEU A 19 13.56 4.31 -14.23
N HIS A 20 13.65 4.88 -15.43
CA HIS A 20 12.68 4.64 -16.50
C HIS A 20 12.74 3.19 -16.99
N ASP A 21 13.95 2.65 -17.15
CA ASP A 21 14.18 1.26 -17.54
C ASP A 21 13.72 0.25 -16.48
N LEU A 22 13.66 0.63 -15.20
CA LEU A 22 13.18 -0.25 -14.13
C LEU A 22 11.65 -0.33 -14.08
N LYS A 23 10.95 0.74 -14.40
CA LYS A 23 9.47 0.80 -14.37
C LYS A 23 8.81 -0.28 -15.23
N GLN A 24 9.42 -0.65 -16.35
CA GLN A 24 8.90 -1.71 -17.21
C GLN A 24 8.84 -3.09 -16.54
N TYR A 25 9.69 -3.31 -15.53
CA TYR A 25 9.74 -4.57 -14.78
C TYR A 25 8.78 -4.57 -13.58
N PHE A 26 8.34 -3.41 -13.13
CA PHE A 26 7.27 -3.31 -12.12
C PHE A 26 5.89 -3.36 -12.76
N ALA A 27 5.70 -2.68 -13.89
CA ALA A 27 4.39 -2.58 -14.54
C ALA A 27 3.70 -3.93 -14.69
N PHE A 28 2.39 -3.97 -14.45
CA PHE A 28 1.58 -5.13 -14.79
C PHE A 28 1.69 -5.41 -16.29
N LYS A 29 2.06 -6.64 -16.65
CA LYS A 29 2.27 -7.06 -18.03
C LYS A 29 1.50 -8.33 -18.33
N LEU A 30 0.26 -8.14 -18.80
CA LEU A 30 -0.62 -9.22 -19.20
C LEU A 30 0.04 -10.12 -20.26
N LYS A 31 0.14 -11.41 -19.94
CA LYS A 31 0.65 -12.47 -20.80
C LYS A 31 -0.41 -13.54 -20.94
N LYS A 32 -0.85 -13.76 -22.18
CA LYS A 32 -1.77 -14.86 -22.51
C LYS A 32 -0.97 -16.15 -22.70
N LEU A 33 -1.22 -17.15 -21.86
CA LEU A 33 -0.55 -18.47 -21.92
C LEU A 33 -1.38 -19.48 -22.72
N SER A 34 -2.70 -19.37 -22.68
CA SER A 34 -3.65 -20.12 -23.51
C SER A 34 -4.95 -19.31 -23.68
N GLU A 35 -6.00 -19.88 -24.29
CA GLU A 35 -7.30 -19.20 -24.45
C GLU A 35 -7.92 -18.77 -23.12
N ASP A 36 -7.79 -19.60 -22.09
CA ASP A 36 -8.38 -19.40 -20.76
C ASP A 36 -7.36 -19.04 -19.67
N ILE A 37 -6.06 -19.07 -19.97
CA ILE A 37 -5.00 -18.81 -18.99
C ILE A 37 -4.31 -17.49 -19.33
N ILE A 38 -4.49 -16.53 -18.44
CA ILE A 38 -3.78 -15.25 -18.42
C ILE A 38 -2.90 -15.16 -17.17
N ALA A 39 -1.77 -14.49 -17.31
CA ALA A 39 -0.80 -14.29 -16.24
C ALA A 39 -0.20 -12.89 -16.34
N ASP A 40 0.56 -12.51 -15.32
CA ASP A 40 1.42 -11.35 -15.37
C ASP A 40 2.89 -11.81 -15.48
N GLU A 41 3.57 -11.38 -16.53
CA GLU A 41 4.98 -11.70 -16.79
C GLU A 41 5.91 -11.16 -15.69
N ASN A 42 5.53 -10.03 -15.08
CA ASN A 42 6.37 -9.30 -14.14
C ASN A 42 6.08 -9.64 -12.67
N LEU A 43 5.06 -10.46 -12.37
CA LEU A 43 4.63 -10.75 -11.01
C LEU A 43 5.77 -11.30 -10.12
N GLY A 44 6.51 -12.30 -10.61
CA GLY A 44 7.60 -12.91 -9.82
C GLY A 44 8.70 -11.91 -9.44
N PHE A 45 8.95 -10.91 -10.30
CA PHE A 45 9.89 -9.84 -10.03
C PHE A 45 9.36 -8.86 -8.98
N ARG A 46 8.10 -8.44 -9.09
CA ARG A 46 7.45 -7.60 -8.08
C ARG A 46 7.41 -8.27 -6.71
N ASN A 47 7.12 -9.57 -6.64
CA ASN A 47 7.16 -10.33 -5.39
C ASN A 47 8.55 -10.26 -4.75
N SER A 48 9.59 -10.51 -5.54
CA SER A 48 10.98 -10.53 -5.04
C SER A 48 11.43 -9.16 -4.51
N VAL A 49 11.02 -8.07 -5.16
CA VAL A 49 11.32 -6.70 -4.69
C VAL A 49 10.53 -6.35 -3.45
N THR A 50 9.23 -6.71 -3.42
CA THR A 50 8.36 -6.49 -2.26
C THR A 50 8.89 -7.24 -1.05
N GLU A 51 9.25 -8.52 -1.17
CA GLU A 51 9.84 -9.32 -0.10
C GLU A 51 11.17 -8.74 0.40
N ALA A 52 12.04 -8.30 -0.51
CA ALA A 52 13.34 -7.74 -0.15
C ALA A 52 13.24 -6.42 0.66
N LEU A 53 12.16 -5.66 0.48
CA LEU A 53 11.92 -4.41 1.22
C LEU A 53 11.56 -4.64 2.70
N LEU A 54 10.98 -5.79 3.06
CA LEU A 54 10.32 -6.00 4.36
C LEU A 54 11.20 -5.68 5.57
N ASN A 55 12.49 -5.98 5.50
CA ASN A 55 13.40 -5.83 6.63
C ASN A 55 14.01 -4.42 6.79
N ASP A 56 13.91 -3.56 5.77
CA ASP A 56 14.67 -2.30 5.75
C ASP A 56 13.97 -1.19 4.93
N PHE A 57 12.65 -1.15 4.84
CA PHE A 57 11.96 -0.09 4.10
C PHE A 57 11.90 1.23 4.89
N SER A 58 11.93 2.36 4.18
CA SER A 58 11.87 3.71 4.78
C SER A 58 11.14 4.69 3.88
N LEU A 59 10.97 5.94 4.31
CA LEU A 59 10.38 7.00 3.48
C LEU A 59 11.12 7.25 2.16
N ALA A 60 12.42 6.89 2.08
CA ALA A 60 13.15 6.96 0.82
C ALA A 60 12.56 6.02 -0.26
N ASP A 61 11.88 4.95 0.16
CA ASP A 61 11.31 3.93 -0.72
C ASP A 61 9.86 4.24 -1.14
N ILE A 62 9.23 5.31 -0.63
CA ILE A 62 7.79 5.56 -0.80
C ILE A 62 7.35 5.57 -2.27
N LYS A 63 8.18 6.14 -3.16
CA LYS A 63 7.89 6.18 -4.60
C LYS A 63 7.89 4.77 -5.21
N LEU A 64 8.84 3.92 -4.83
CA LEU A 64 8.90 2.54 -5.28
C LEU A 64 7.68 1.75 -4.76
N VAL A 65 7.34 1.92 -3.47
CA VAL A 65 6.19 1.25 -2.87
C VAL A 65 4.89 1.62 -3.59
N ARG A 66 4.66 2.91 -3.86
CA ARG A 66 3.48 3.37 -4.63
C ARG A 66 3.46 2.81 -6.06
N GLU A 67 4.60 2.78 -6.74
CA GLU A 67 4.69 2.21 -8.10
C GLU A 67 4.37 0.71 -8.12
N LEU A 68 4.88 -0.06 -7.17
CA LEU A 68 4.54 -1.48 -7.00
C LEU A 68 3.05 -1.65 -6.67
N PHE A 69 2.50 -0.79 -5.79
CA PHE A 69 1.11 -0.84 -5.37
C PHE A 69 0.15 -0.63 -6.55
N HIS A 70 0.40 0.39 -7.38
CA HIS A 70 -0.41 0.63 -8.58
C HIS A 70 -0.34 -0.53 -9.58
N ALA A 71 0.85 -1.09 -9.83
CA ALA A 71 0.98 -2.24 -10.72
C ALA A 71 0.20 -3.46 -10.21
N GLU A 72 0.17 -3.68 -8.89
CA GLU A 72 -0.61 -4.76 -8.27
C GLU A 72 -2.11 -4.50 -8.32
N LEU A 73 -2.57 -3.25 -8.14
CA LEU A 73 -3.98 -2.89 -8.35
C LEU A 73 -4.42 -3.16 -9.81
N ASP A 74 -3.58 -2.82 -10.79
CA ASP A 74 -3.88 -3.08 -12.20
C ASP A 74 -3.94 -4.59 -12.50
N CYS A 75 -3.03 -5.35 -11.90
CA CYS A 75 -3.05 -6.81 -11.95
C CYS A 75 -4.34 -7.38 -11.35
N GLU A 76 -4.73 -6.91 -10.17
CA GLU A 76 -5.95 -7.34 -9.48
C GLU A 76 -7.20 -7.02 -10.29
N ARG A 77 -7.32 -5.83 -10.87
CA ARG A 77 -8.47 -5.46 -11.71
C ARG A 77 -8.59 -6.30 -12.97
N THR A 78 -7.47 -6.72 -13.54
CA THR A 78 -7.45 -7.39 -14.84
C THR A 78 -7.59 -8.90 -14.72
N ILE A 79 -6.88 -9.50 -13.76
CA ILE A 79 -6.76 -10.96 -13.64
C ILE A 79 -7.06 -11.50 -12.24
N TRP A 80 -7.53 -10.64 -11.33
CA TRP A 80 -7.93 -11.00 -9.95
C TRP A 80 -6.80 -11.67 -9.16
N ARG A 81 -5.58 -11.14 -9.32
CA ARG A 81 -4.40 -11.50 -8.53
C ARG A 81 -3.83 -10.29 -7.79
N HIS A 82 -3.59 -10.48 -6.50
CA HIS A 82 -3.15 -9.45 -5.55
C HIS A 82 -2.06 -9.97 -4.59
N ASP A 83 -1.10 -10.74 -5.11
CA ASP A 83 -0.08 -11.43 -4.32
C ASP A 83 0.69 -10.49 -3.37
N ASN A 84 0.90 -9.22 -3.74
CA ASN A 84 1.67 -8.26 -2.95
C ASN A 84 0.84 -7.16 -2.26
N LEU A 85 -0.44 -6.96 -2.61
CA LEU A 85 -1.22 -5.81 -2.13
C LEU A 85 -1.25 -5.74 -0.61
N TYR A 86 -1.39 -6.88 0.06
CA TYR A 86 -1.42 -6.93 1.52
C TYR A 86 -0.11 -6.42 2.18
N GLN A 87 1.06 -6.83 1.66
CA GLN A 87 2.36 -6.41 2.18
C GLN A 87 2.67 -4.95 1.82
N LEU A 88 2.34 -4.53 0.59
CA LEU A 88 2.52 -3.15 0.17
C LEU A 88 1.60 -2.20 0.97
N SER A 89 0.38 -2.62 1.30
CA SER A 89 -0.50 -1.86 2.20
C SER A 89 0.13 -1.66 3.58
N PHE A 90 0.83 -2.66 4.11
CA PHE A 90 1.55 -2.54 5.38
C PHE A 90 2.71 -1.54 5.29
N TYR A 91 3.40 -1.48 4.15
CA TYR A 91 4.43 -0.46 3.93
C TYR A 91 3.83 0.94 3.91
N LEU A 92 2.76 1.17 3.15
CA LEU A 92 2.09 2.46 3.10
C LEU A 92 1.59 2.89 4.50
N TYR A 93 0.97 1.96 5.23
CA TYR A 93 0.56 2.19 6.62
C TYR A 93 1.74 2.60 7.52
N SER A 94 2.85 1.86 7.44
CA SER A 94 4.02 2.07 8.30
C SER A 94 4.81 3.34 7.94
N LEU A 95 4.79 3.75 6.67
CA LEU A 95 5.39 4.99 6.18
C LEU A 95 4.53 6.22 6.49
N GLY A 96 3.22 6.01 6.67
CA GLY A 96 2.31 6.98 7.26
C GLY A 96 2.18 8.30 6.51
N GLN A 97 2.22 8.28 5.17
CA GLN A 97 1.92 9.47 4.40
C GLN A 97 0.40 9.59 4.22
N MET A 98 -0.18 10.73 4.64
CA MET A 98 -1.64 10.92 4.66
C MET A 98 -2.28 10.75 3.27
N GLU A 99 -1.57 11.09 2.19
CA GLU A 99 -2.09 10.87 0.83
C GLU A 99 -2.29 9.40 0.46
N ASP A 100 -1.64 8.46 1.15
CA ASP A 100 -1.80 7.02 0.87
C ASP A 100 -3.11 6.45 1.43
N ALA A 101 -3.84 7.21 2.25
CA ALA A 101 -5.19 6.83 2.69
C ALA A 101 -6.12 6.54 1.49
N PHE A 102 -5.95 7.28 0.39
CA PHE A 102 -6.73 7.07 -0.84
C PHE A 102 -6.38 5.73 -1.52
N LEU A 103 -5.08 5.38 -1.59
CA LEU A 103 -4.63 4.11 -2.17
C LEU A 103 -5.08 2.91 -1.35
N LEU A 104 -4.98 3.00 -0.02
CA LEU A 104 -5.44 1.94 0.87
C LEU A 104 -6.95 1.77 0.81
N TYR A 105 -7.70 2.87 0.73
CA TYR A 105 -9.15 2.81 0.51
C TYR A 105 -9.50 2.15 -0.82
N GLU A 106 -8.77 2.48 -1.89
CA GLU A 106 -8.97 1.91 -3.21
C GLU A 106 -8.76 0.39 -3.23
N ALA A 107 -7.72 -0.10 -2.56
CA ALA A 107 -7.47 -1.54 -2.41
C ALA A 107 -8.51 -2.25 -1.53
N LYS A 108 -9.04 -1.56 -0.51
CA LYS A 108 -9.98 -2.16 0.45
C LYS A 108 -11.43 -2.15 -0.04
N TYR A 109 -11.85 -1.08 -0.71
CA TYR A 109 -13.26 -0.85 -1.09
C TYR A 109 -13.44 -0.58 -2.58
N GLY A 110 -12.44 -0.02 -3.26
CA GLY A 110 -12.55 0.45 -4.64
C GLY A 110 -12.51 -0.63 -5.71
N LEU A 111 -12.10 -1.86 -5.37
CA LEU A 111 -12.02 -2.97 -6.33
C LEU A 111 -13.39 -3.62 -6.61
N GLY A 112 -14.38 -3.47 -5.73
CA GLY A 112 -15.77 -3.87 -5.95
C GLY A 112 -16.06 -5.38 -5.93
N HIS A 113 -15.09 -6.24 -6.28
CA HIS A 113 -15.23 -7.70 -6.24
C HIS A 113 -14.55 -8.37 -5.04
N MET A 114 -13.64 -7.68 -4.35
CA MET A 114 -12.92 -8.20 -3.18
C MET A 114 -12.31 -7.06 -2.35
N ASP A 115 -12.22 -7.27 -1.04
CA ASP A 115 -11.27 -6.52 -0.21
C ASP A 115 -9.88 -7.11 -0.46
N ALA A 116 -9.11 -6.59 -1.41
CA ALA A 116 -7.78 -7.16 -1.73
C ALA A 116 -6.72 -6.84 -0.67
N SER A 117 -7.07 -6.00 0.32
CA SER A 117 -6.32 -5.84 1.55
C SER A 117 -6.66 -6.88 2.62
N THR A 118 -7.58 -7.82 2.33
CA THR A 118 -8.18 -8.96 3.09
C THR A 118 -7.88 -9.16 4.58
N MET A 119 -6.64 -8.97 5.04
CA MET A 119 -6.22 -9.11 6.44
C MET A 119 -5.87 -7.79 7.13
N GLN A 120 -6.00 -6.66 6.44
CA GLN A 120 -5.91 -5.33 7.03
C GLN A 120 -7.29 -4.82 7.37
N ASP A 121 -7.53 -4.56 8.65
CA ASP A 121 -8.77 -3.97 9.14
C ASP A 121 -8.92 -2.51 8.71
N ARG A 122 -10.08 -1.92 9.00
CA ARG A 122 -10.41 -0.54 8.61
C ARG A 122 -9.38 0.47 9.10
N TYR A 123 -8.70 0.20 10.21
CA TYR A 123 -7.61 1.05 10.69
C TYR A 123 -6.46 1.21 9.69
N SER A 124 -6.27 0.33 8.70
CA SER A 124 -5.24 0.51 7.67
C SER A 124 -5.38 1.81 6.89
N ILE A 125 -6.60 2.20 6.51
CA ILE A 125 -6.83 3.42 5.71
C ILE A 125 -6.51 4.70 6.47
N THR A 126 -6.24 4.60 7.77
CA THR A 126 -5.78 5.73 8.60
C THR A 126 -4.29 6.02 8.46
N VAL A 127 -3.54 5.14 7.79
CA VAL A 127 -2.09 5.27 7.56
C VAL A 127 -1.29 5.60 8.84
N GLY A 128 -1.71 5.03 9.98
CA GLY A 128 -1.04 5.19 11.26
C GLY A 128 -1.29 6.53 11.98
N HIS A 129 -2.27 7.32 11.52
CA HIS A 129 -2.69 8.58 12.15
C HIS A 129 -4.08 8.46 12.76
N GLU A 130 -4.39 9.32 13.73
CA GLU A 130 -5.72 9.30 14.36
C GLU A 130 -6.83 9.50 13.31
N PRO A 131 -7.92 8.71 13.34
CA PRO A 131 -8.97 8.77 12.31
C PRO A 131 -9.51 10.18 12.06
N ASN A 132 -9.65 10.98 13.13
CA ASN A 132 -10.11 12.37 13.04
C ASN A 132 -9.15 13.27 12.22
N GLU A 133 -7.85 13.03 12.30
CA GLU A 133 -6.84 13.79 11.56
C GLU A 133 -6.90 13.45 10.07
N VAL A 134 -7.06 12.16 9.75
CA VAL A 134 -7.20 11.68 8.37
C VAL A 134 -8.50 12.19 7.76
N ILE A 135 -9.63 12.17 8.49
CA ILE A 135 -10.90 12.75 8.04
C ILE A 135 -10.73 14.24 7.70
N LYS A 136 -10.05 14.99 8.56
CA LYS A 136 -9.80 16.42 8.32
C LYS A 136 -8.94 16.62 7.07
N TYR A 137 -7.89 15.82 6.90
CA TYR A 137 -7.05 15.84 5.71
C TYR A 137 -7.86 15.53 4.44
N VAL A 138 -8.59 14.42 4.40
CA VAL A 138 -9.41 14.02 3.24
C VAL A 138 -10.44 15.09 2.88
N LYS A 139 -11.14 15.64 3.86
CA LYS A 139 -12.10 16.75 3.62
C LYS A 139 -11.43 17.98 3.01
N SER A 140 -10.21 18.32 3.44
CA SER A 140 -9.46 19.42 2.82
C SER A 140 -9.07 19.11 1.37
N ARG A 141 -8.64 17.88 1.08
CA ARG A 141 -8.34 17.45 -0.31
C ARG A 141 -9.57 17.49 -1.21
N PHE A 142 -10.74 17.12 -0.70
CA PHE A 142 -12.01 17.27 -1.44
C PHE A 142 -12.42 18.72 -1.68
N GLN A 143 -12.02 19.66 -0.82
CA GLN A 143 -12.24 21.09 -1.06
C GLN A 143 -11.30 21.62 -2.14
N ASP A 144 -10.03 21.22 -2.11
CA ASP A 144 -9.02 21.61 -3.10
C ASP A 144 -9.26 20.98 -4.47
N ALA A 145 -9.76 19.74 -4.50
CA ALA A 145 -10.02 18.95 -5.70
C ALA A 145 -11.39 18.25 -5.59
N PRO A 146 -12.49 18.92 -5.96
CA PRO A 146 -13.85 18.38 -5.83
C PRO A 146 -14.08 17.07 -6.59
N ASP A 147 -13.40 16.86 -7.72
CA ASP A 147 -13.52 15.63 -8.51
C ASP A 147 -13.06 14.40 -7.72
N LEU A 148 -12.08 14.55 -6.82
CA LEU A 148 -11.59 13.48 -5.95
C LEU A 148 -12.70 12.93 -5.05
N LYS A 149 -13.69 13.76 -4.68
CA LYS A 149 -14.85 13.29 -3.91
C LYS A 149 -15.74 12.35 -4.73
N ASN A 150 -15.80 12.52 -6.05
CA ASN A 150 -16.56 11.64 -6.93
C ASN A 150 -15.85 10.30 -7.09
N ASP A 151 -14.52 10.31 -7.11
CA ASP A 151 -13.70 9.10 -7.19
C ASP A 151 -13.72 8.30 -5.87
N TYR A 152 -13.83 8.98 -4.73
CA TYR A 152 -13.78 8.39 -3.39
C TYR A 152 -14.99 8.78 -2.51
N PRO A 153 -16.23 8.48 -2.92
CA PRO A 153 -17.43 9.07 -2.33
C PRO A 153 -17.70 8.63 -0.89
N GLN A 154 -17.25 7.44 -0.49
CA GLN A 154 -17.52 6.87 0.84
C GLN A 154 -16.31 6.94 1.78
N LEU A 155 -15.15 7.47 1.34
CA LEU A 155 -13.92 7.45 2.14
C LEU A 155 -14.10 8.12 3.52
N VAL A 156 -14.79 9.26 3.58
CA VAL A 156 -15.05 9.95 4.85
C VAL A 156 -15.97 9.13 5.76
N ASP A 157 -16.96 8.45 5.19
CA ASP A 157 -17.92 7.64 5.95
C ASP A 157 -17.23 6.38 6.49
N GLU A 158 -16.38 5.74 5.70
CA GLU A 158 -15.57 4.60 6.14
C GLU A 158 -14.61 5.00 7.27
N LEU A 159 -13.93 6.14 7.16
CA LEU A 159 -13.09 6.65 8.24
C LEU A 159 -13.90 7.01 9.50
N GLN A 160 -15.11 7.56 9.35
CA GLN A 160 -15.99 7.85 10.47
C GLN A 160 -16.47 6.58 11.15
N SER A 161 -16.71 5.50 10.39
CA SER A 161 -17.13 4.21 10.93
C SER A 161 -16.09 3.60 11.90
N ILE A 162 -14.80 3.93 11.74
CA ILE A 162 -13.73 3.50 12.65
C ILE A 162 -13.90 4.16 14.02
N ILE A 163 -14.39 5.41 14.06
CA ILE A 163 -14.65 6.13 15.31
C ILE A 163 -15.94 5.62 15.95
N ASP A 164 -16.98 5.43 15.14
CA ASP A 164 -18.31 5.10 15.61
C ASP A 164 -18.42 3.65 16.09
N ASP A 165 -17.71 2.72 15.44
CA ASP A 165 -17.67 1.30 15.75
C ASP A 165 -16.25 0.75 15.54
N PRO A 166 -15.32 0.95 16.49
CA PRO A 166 -13.91 0.62 16.29
C PRO A 166 -13.62 -0.89 16.34
N ASP A 167 -12.81 -1.38 15.39
CA ASP A 167 -12.28 -2.77 15.39
C ASP A 167 -11.25 -3.04 16.51
N TYR A 168 -10.60 -1.98 17.01
CA TYR A 168 -9.53 -2.00 18.02
C TYR A 168 -9.75 -0.90 19.06
N GLU A 169 -9.25 -1.09 20.28
CA GLU A 169 -9.35 -0.07 21.34
C GLU A 169 -8.62 1.24 20.96
N SER A 170 -7.54 1.14 20.18
CA SER A 170 -6.78 2.30 19.70
C SER A 170 -6.00 2.00 18.42
N ILE A 171 -5.50 3.06 17.77
CA ILE A 171 -4.57 2.91 16.64
C ILE A 171 -3.24 2.27 17.05
N ALA A 172 -2.84 2.42 18.32
CA ALA A 172 -1.65 1.80 18.85
C ALA A 172 -1.82 0.27 18.93
N ASP A 173 -3.02 -0.21 19.26
CA ASP A 173 -3.33 -1.64 19.30
C ASP A 173 -3.33 -2.24 17.89
N TYR A 174 -3.95 -1.56 16.93
CA TYR A 174 -3.86 -1.98 15.53
C TYR A 174 -2.41 -1.98 15.02
N SER A 175 -1.64 -0.92 15.32
CA SER A 175 -0.22 -0.82 14.96
C SER A 175 0.60 -1.97 15.54
N LYS A 176 0.34 -2.34 16.80
CA LYS A 176 0.99 -3.46 17.47
C LYS A 176 0.62 -4.79 16.82
N PHE A 177 -0.64 -4.99 16.49
CA PHE A 177 -1.12 -6.18 15.80
C PHE A 177 -0.43 -6.32 14.43
N ILE A 178 -0.54 -5.32 13.56
CA ILE A 178 -0.07 -5.41 12.18
C ILE A 178 1.46 -5.50 12.09
N ARG A 179 2.19 -4.76 12.95
CA ARG A 179 3.66 -4.90 13.05
C ARG A 179 4.05 -6.29 13.57
N GLY A 180 3.32 -6.83 14.53
CA GLY A 180 3.55 -8.19 15.04
C GLY A 180 3.36 -9.26 13.98
N TYR A 181 2.37 -9.08 13.11
CA TYR A 181 2.12 -9.96 11.97
C TYR A 181 3.30 -9.96 10.99
N PHE A 182 3.76 -8.78 10.55
CA PHE A 182 4.79 -8.68 9.50
C PHE A 182 6.23 -8.82 9.99
N LEU A 183 6.54 -8.33 11.19
CA LEU A 183 7.91 -8.24 11.72
C LEU A 183 8.16 -9.21 12.90
N GLY A 184 7.13 -9.95 13.31
CA GLY A 184 7.17 -10.85 14.46
C GLY A 184 6.97 -10.14 15.81
N HIS A 185 6.35 -10.85 16.76
CA HIS A 185 6.02 -10.31 18.09
C HIS A 185 7.24 -10.01 18.98
N SER A 186 8.41 -10.58 18.67
CA SER A 186 9.66 -10.39 19.43
C SER A 186 10.27 -9.00 19.27
N ASN A 187 9.97 -8.30 18.18
CA ASN A 187 10.59 -7.02 17.81
C ASN A 187 9.85 -5.79 18.38
N ILE A 188 8.69 -5.99 19.03
CA ILE A 188 7.85 -4.91 19.55
C ILE A 188 8.33 -4.40 20.92
N ALA A 189 9.12 -5.19 21.66
CA ALA A 189 9.58 -4.84 23.00
C ALA A 189 10.74 -3.82 23.04
N GLY A 190 11.23 -3.33 21.88
CA GLY A 190 12.49 -2.55 21.79
C GLY A 190 12.43 -1.18 21.11
N SER A 191 11.34 -0.75 20.49
CA SER A 191 11.29 0.55 19.79
C SER A 191 10.59 1.63 20.61
N GLY A 192 11.29 2.11 21.63
CA GLY A 192 11.07 3.48 22.10
C GLY A 192 11.51 4.46 21.01
N THR A 193 10.55 5.26 20.55
CA THR A 193 10.74 6.56 19.87
C THR A 193 11.54 6.56 18.57
N LEU A 194 10.83 6.64 17.43
CA LEU A 194 11.40 7.16 16.18
C LEU A 194 10.89 8.60 16.00
N HIS A 195 11.84 9.54 16.03
CA HIS A 195 11.70 10.92 15.56
C HIS A 195 12.16 11.02 14.11
#